data_AF-A0A8S8YCB4-F1
#
_entry.id   AF-A0A8S8YCB4-F1
#
_cell.length_a   1.000
_cell.length_b   1.000
_cell.length_c   1.000
_cell.angle_alpha   90.00
_cell.angle_beta   90.00
_cell.angle_gamma   90.00
#
_symmetry.space_group_name_H-M   'P 1'
#
loop_
_entity.id
_entity.type
_entity.pdbx_description
1 polymer ?
#
loop_
_entity_poly.entity_id
_entity_poly.type
_entity_poly.pdbx_seq_one_letter_code
_entity_poly.pdbx_strand_id
1 'polypeptide(L)'
;MNPDEPEADENTPEEEEWQLYATAGYAAAEDPWDDLVEIEDDEEEEEEWFDGDDFETNGQTLDWDSPPCPAPLGIAHMIRLGTCNHCLHRVGGRRTEEIGEKGGAALRLRPLLETRNWKHSRPQLCPLWRTSSKM
;
A
#
# COMPACT_ATOMS: atom_id res chain seq x y z
N MET A 1 -8.72 -7.08 -43.23
CA MET A 1 -7.75 -8.12 -42.87
C MET A 1 -6.39 -7.48 -42.97
N ASN A 2 -5.70 -7.33 -41.84
CA ASN A 2 -4.30 -6.88 -41.84
C ASN A 2 -3.45 -8.04 -42.36
N PRO A 3 -2.59 -7.82 -43.37
CA PRO A 3 -1.83 -8.91 -43.99
C PRO A 3 -0.67 -9.46 -43.14
N ASP A 4 -0.42 -8.91 -41.95
CA ASP A 4 0.75 -9.22 -41.11
C ASP A 4 0.41 -9.84 -39.73
N GLU A 5 -0.82 -10.31 -39.51
CA GLU A 5 -1.15 -11.03 -38.26
C GLU A 5 -0.51 -12.44 -38.27
N PRO A 6 0.29 -12.83 -37.25
CA PRO A 6 0.83 -14.17 -37.16
C PRO A 6 -0.30 -15.15 -36.82
N GLU A 7 -0.65 -16.03 -37.75
CA GLU A 7 -1.71 -17.02 -37.53
C GLU A 7 -1.19 -18.22 -36.71
N ALA A 8 -1.94 -18.58 -35.68
CA ALA A 8 -1.73 -19.81 -34.91
C ALA A 8 -2.16 -21.03 -35.74
N ASP A 9 -1.38 -22.12 -35.67
CA ASP A 9 -1.76 -23.41 -36.28
C ASP A 9 -2.83 -24.11 -35.43
N GLU A 10 -3.65 -24.99 -36.02
CA GLU A 10 -4.64 -25.80 -35.30
C GLU A 10 -4.02 -26.70 -34.20
N ASN A 11 -2.70 -26.90 -34.23
CA ASN A 11 -1.96 -27.67 -33.23
C ASN A 11 -1.32 -26.83 -32.12
N THR A 12 -1.36 -25.49 -32.19
CA THR A 12 -0.84 -24.65 -31.10
C THR A 12 -1.87 -24.52 -29.97
N PRO A 13 -1.52 -24.87 -28.72
CA PRO A 13 -2.38 -24.61 -27.56
C PRO A 13 -2.62 -23.10 -27.39
N GLU A 14 -3.82 -22.69 -26.98
CA GLU A 14 -4.18 -21.28 -26.70
C GLU A 14 -3.20 -20.60 -25.71
N GLU A 15 -2.62 -21.39 -24.79
CA GLU A 15 -1.61 -20.92 -23.82
C GLU A 15 -0.25 -20.60 -24.46
N GLU A 16 0.05 -21.13 -25.64
CA GLU A 16 1.31 -20.94 -26.37
C GLU A 16 1.20 -19.90 -27.49
N GLU A 17 -0.01 -19.45 -27.83
CA GLU A 17 -0.26 -18.40 -28.85
C GLU A 17 0.41 -17.07 -28.48
N TRP A 18 0.56 -16.78 -27.18
CA TRP A 18 1.26 -15.61 -26.67
C TRP A 18 2.72 -15.52 -27.14
N GLN A 19 3.36 -16.65 -27.47
CA GLN A 19 4.74 -16.69 -27.94
C GLN A 19 4.90 -16.14 -29.36
N LEU A 20 3.84 -16.22 -30.19
CA LEU A 20 3.85 -15.71 -31.56
C LEU A 20 3.95 -14.18 -31.61
N TYR A 21 3.41 -13.52 -30.58
CA TYR A 21 3.48 -12.07 -30.43
C TYR A 21 4.77 -11.59 -29.73
N ALA A 22 5.55 -12.50 -29.14
CA ALA A 22 6.81 -12.16 -28.48
C ALA A 22 7.94 -11.81 -29.48
N THR A 23 7.84 -12.28 -30.72
CA THR A 23 8.82 -12.01 -31.79
C THR A 23 8.40 -10.88 -32.73
N ALA A 24 7.32 -10.14 -32.41
CA ALA A 24 6.95 -8.94 -33.14
C ALA A 24 8.18 -8.03 -33.24
N GLY A 25 8.62 -7.76 -34.48
CA GLY A 25 9.96 -7.28 -34.85
C GLY A 25 10.33 -5.87 -34.41
N TYR A 26 10.09 -5.50 -33.15
CA TYR A 26 10.57 -4.26 -32.52
C TYR A 26 12.10 -4.15 -32.53
N ALA A 27 12.82 -5.27 -32.73
CA ALA A 27 14.28 -5.27 -32.88
C ALA A 27 14.78 -4.72 -34.23
N ALA A 28 13.90 -4.48 -35.20
CA ALA A 28 14.26 -3.87 -36.50
C ALA A 28 13.82 -2.41 -36.62
N ALA A 29 13.25 -1.82 -35.57
CA ALA A 29 12.99 -0.40 -35.52
C ALA A 29 14.29 0.36 -35.26
N GLU A 30 14.47 1.46 -36.00
CA GLU A 30 15.54 2.45 -35.78
C GLU A 30 15.49 2.88 -34.30
N ASP A 31 16.66 2.92 -33.64
CA ASP A 31 16.74 3.21 -32.21
C ASP A 31 16.11 4.60 -31.94
N PRO A 32 14.99 4.71 -31.21
CA PRO A 32 14.35 6.00 -30.95
C PRO A 32 15.26 6.98 -30.20
N TRP A 33 16.38 6.51 -29.65
CA TRP A 33 17.35 7.28 -28.88
C TRP A 33 18.60 7.68 -29.68
N ASP A 34 18.73 7.31 -30.96
CA ASP A 34 19.91 7.64 -31.79
C ASP A 34 20.06 9.16 -32.03
N ASP A 35 18.97 9.92 -31.89
CA ASP A 35 18.92 11.39 -31.99
C ASP A 35 19.08 12.12 -30.64
N LEU A 36 19.27 11.41 -29.52
CA LEU A 36 19.47 12.05 -28.21
C LEU A 36 20.88 12.64 -28.09
N VAL A 37 20.95 13.93 -27.80
CA VAL A 37 22.19 14.61 -27.42
C VAL A 37 22.40 14.40 -25.93
N GLU A 38 23.61 13.99 -25.51
CA GLU A 38 24.00 13.96 -24.09
C GLU A 38 23.78 15.36 -23.50
N ILE A 39 22.76 15.49 -22.67
CA ILE A 39 22.54 16.69 -21.84
C ILE A 39 23.55 16.54 -20.70
N GLU A 40 24.39 17.55 -20.45
CA GLU A 40 25.23 17.57 -19.24
C GLU A 40 24.28 17.44 -18.05
N ASP A 41 24.42 16.35 -17.29
CA ASP A 41 23.64 16.10 -16.08
C ASP A 41 23.88 17.29 -15.13
N ASP A 42 22.94 18.24 -15.12
CA ASP A 42 22.82 19.23 -14.06
C ASP A 42 22.74 18.40 -12.77
N GLU A 43 23.77 18.52 -11.92
CA GLU A 43 23.95 17.81 -10.65
C GLU A 43 22.58 17.37 -10.10
N GLU A 44 22.26 16.09 -10.29
CA GLU A 44 21.02 15.49 -9.82
C GLU A 44 20.88 15.87 -8.34
N GLU A 45 20.03 16.86 -8.04
CA GLU A 45 19.35 16.88 -6.74
C GLU A 45 18.73 15.49 -6.67
N GLU A 46 19.30 14.61 -5.84
CA GLU A 46 18.82 13.25 -5.60
C GLU A 46 17.30 13.34 -5.54
N GLU A 47 16.64 12.99 -6.64
CA GLU A 47 15.20 13.08 -6.73
C GLU A 47 14.73 12.10 -5.67
N GLU A 48 14.07 12.56 -4.61
CA GLU A 48 13.61 11.68 -3.52
C GLU A 48 12.62 10.68 -4.12
N TRP A 49 13.14 9.55 -4.59
CA TRP A 49 12.39 8.46 -5.14
C TRP A 49 11.61 7.84 -3.99
N PHE A 50 10.29 8.02 -4.02
CA PHE A 50 9.36 7.47 -3.04
C PHE A 50 9.57 5.95 -2.90
N ASP A 51 10.35 5.54 -1.91
CA ASP A 51 10.72 4.14 -1.68
C ASP A 51 9.69 3.41 -0.78
N GLY A 52 8.72 4.18 -0.27
CA GLY A 52 7.64 3.72 0.58
C GLY A 52 7.97 3.71 2.07
N ASP A 53 9.20 4.02 2.46
CA ASP A 53 9.61 4.22 3.86
C ASP A 53 9.46 5.68 4.32
N ASP A 54 9.47 6.61 3.37
CA ASP A 54 9.27 8.06 3.55
C ASP A 54 7.86 8.47 4.01
N PHE A 55 6.89 7.53 4.05
CA PHE A 55 5.51 7.86 4.39
C PHE A 55 5.33 8.10 5.89
N GLU A 56 5.66 9.32 6.32
CA GLU A 56 5.42 9.78 7.69
C GLU A 56 3.95 10.14 7.91
N THR A 57 3.24 9.35 8.72
CA THR A 57 1.92 9.75 9.21
C THR A 57 2.07 10.41 10.58
N ASN A 58 1.84 11.73 10.67
CA ASN A 58 1.98 12.52 11.91
C ASN A 58 3.40 12.48 12.52
N GLY A 59 4.45 12.47 11.69
CA GLY A 59 5.86 12.49 12.15
C GLY A 59 6.32 11.19 12.82
N GLN A 60 5.67 10.07 12.49
CA GLN A 60 6.15 8.73 12.82
C GLN A 60 6.15 7.86 11.57
N THR A 61 7.24 7.13 11.37
CA THR A 61 7.37 6.09 10.34
C THR A 61 6.37 4.98 10.61
N LEU A 62 5.69 4.53 9.57
CA LEU A 62 4.69 3.47 9.68
C LEU A 62 5.40 2.11 9.73
N ASP A 63 5.24 1.36 10.83
CA ASP A 63 5.83 0.02 10.96
C ASP A 63 5.15 -0.98 9.99
N TRP A 64 5.61 -1.08 8.75
CA TRP A 64 5.05 -1.95 7.70
C TRP A 64 5.11 -3.45 8.05
N ASP A 65 6.05 -3.86 8.91
CA ASP A 65 6.20 -5.24 9.41
C ASP A 65 5.20 -5.59 10.55
N SER A 66 4.27 -4.70 10.89
CA SER A 66 3.30 -4.98 11.94
C SER A 66 2.41 -6.17 11.56
N PRO A 67 2.27 -7.20 12.42
CA PRO A 67 1.40 -8.34 12.14
C PRO A 67 -0.06 -7.89 12.00
N PRO A 68 -0.90 -8.60 11.24
CA PRO A 68 -2.30 -8.26 11.09
C PRO A 68 -3.08 -8.38 12.41
N CYS A 69 -4.20 -7.66 12.52
CA CYS A 69 -5.18 -7.88 13.60
C CYS A 69 -5.64 -9.36 13.59
N PRO A 70 -5.79 -10.04 14.75
CA PRO A 70 -5.99 -9.50 16.10
C PRO A 70 -4.74 -9.46 16.99
N ALA A 71 -3.54 -9.55 16.42
CA ALA A 71 -2.29 -9.45 17.19
C ALA A 71 -2.21 -8.10 17.96
N PRO A 72 -1.65 -8.06 19.18
CA PRO A 72 -1.60 -6.84 19.97
C PRO A 72 -0.80 -5.73 19.26
N LEU A 73 0.27 -6.09 18.53
CA LEU A 73 1.05 -5.17 17.71
C LEU A 73 0.25 -4.63 16.51
N GLY A 74 -0.54 -5.47 15.83
CA GLY A 74 -1.44 -5.03 14.76
C GLY A 74 -2.50 -4.04 15.23
N ILE A 75 -3.09 -4.29 16.40
CA ILE A 75 -4.03 -3.36 17.03
C ILE A 75 -3.33 -2.05 17.40
N ALA A 76 -2.10 -2.12 17.91
CA ALA A 76 -1.29 -0.94 18.22
C ALA A 76 -1.00 -0.12 16.96
N HIS A 77 -0.63 -0.78 15.86
CA HIS A 77 -0.38 -0.14 14.56
C HIS A 77 -1.65 0.53 14.01
N MET A 78 -2.81 -0.11 14.09
CA MET A 78 -4.10 0.53 13.74
C MET A 78 -4.40 1.76 14.60
N ILE A 79 -3.99 1.76 15.88
CA ILE A 79 -4.13 2.92 16.74
C ILE A 79 -3.17 4.04 16.26
N ARG A 80 -1.93 3.73 15.86
CA ARG A 80 -0.97 4.72 15.31
C ARG A 80 -1.50 5.40 14.06
N LEU A 81 -2.09 4.63 13.15
CA LEU A 81 -2.78 5.13 11.97
C LEU A 81 -3.93 6.10 12.29
N GLY A 82 -4.40 6.16 13.55
CA GLY A 82 -5.44 7.09 13.96
C GLY A 82 -6.85 6.55 13.78
N THR A 83 -7.03 5.23 13.74
CA THR A 83 -8.36 4.61 13.62
C THR A 83 -9.29 5.00 14.78
N CYS A 84 -10.56 5.33 14.54
CA CYS A 84 -11.47 5.65 15.63
C CYS A 84 -11.84 4.39 16.44
N ASN A 85 -12.47 4.55 17.60
CA ASN A 85 -12.91 3.42 18.42
C ASN A 85 -13.92 2.52 17.66
N HIS A 86 -14.89 3.12 16.97
CA HIS A 86 -15.91 2.37 16.22
C HIS A 86 -15.29 1.47 15.14
N CYS A 87 -14.33 2.00 14.38
CA CYS A 87 -13.60 1.23 13.37
C CYS A 87 -12.67 0.21 13.99
N LEU A 88 -11.96 0.57 15.07
CA LEU A 88 -11.07 -0.35 15.78
C LEU A 88 -11.81 -1.59 16.28
N HIS A 89 -13.05 -1.42 16.75
CA HIS A 89 -13.90 -2.55 17.13
C HIS A 89 -14.27 -3.46 15.94
N ARG A 90 -14.45 -2.89 14.73
CA ARG A 90 -14.75 -3.65 13.51
C ARG A 90 -13.53 -4.38 12.94
N VAL A 91 -12.38 -3.70 12.83
CA VAL A 91 -11.17 -4.25 12.19
C VAL A 91 -10.25 -4.99 13.15
N GLY A 92 -10.43 -4.81 14.46
CA GLY A 92 -9.54 -5.36 15.49
C GLY A 92 -9.60 -6.89 15.63
N GLY A 93 -10.60 -7.56 15.04
CA GLY A 93 -10.72 -9.02 15.00
C GLY A 93 -10.90 -9.73 16.35
N ARG A 94 -10.77 -9.01 17.48
CA ARG A 94 -11.01 -9.52 18.82
C ARG A 94 -12.46 -9.30 19.25
N ARG A 95 -12.99 -10.29 19.96
CA ARG A 95 -14.29 -10.18 20.63
C ARG A 95 -14.14 -9.30 21.89
N THR A 96 -14.96 -8.27 21.99
CA THR A 96 -15.16 -7.48 23.20
C THR A 96 -16.56 -7.71 23.74
N GLU A 97 -16.75 -7.50 25.04
CA GLU A 97 -18.06 -7.61 25.70
C GLU A 97 -19.03 -6.52 25.19
N GLU A 98 -18.50 -5.31 25.01
CA GLU A 98 -19.24 -4.15 24.51
C GLU A 98 -19.11 -4.03 22.98
N ILE A 99 -20.16 -3.48 22.35
CA ILE A 99 -20.25 -3.28 20.88
C ILE A 99 -19.97 -1.82 20.51
N GLY A 100 -19.37 -1.61 19.34
CA GLY A 100 -19.20 -0.29 18.75
C GLY A 100 -18.09 0.52 19.41
N GLU A 101 -18.38 1.76 19.78
CA GLU A 101 -17.34 2.67 20.29
C GLU A 101 -16.74 2.19 21.63
N LYS A 102 -17.59 1.70 22.55
CA LYS A 102 -17.15 1.20 23.85
C LYS A 102 -16.22 -0.02 23.72
N GLY A 103 -16.55 -0.94 22.80
CA GLY A 103 -15.70 -2.09 22.49
C GLY A 103 -14.33 -1.64 21.93
N GLY A 104 -14.33 -0.65 21.05
CA GLY A 104 -13.09 -0.06 20.52
C GLY A 104 -12.25 0.64 21.57
N ALA A 105 -12.88 1.35 22.52
CA ALA A 105 -12.19 1.98 23.64
C ALA A 105 -11.49 0.94 24.53
N ALA A 106 -12.15 -0.20 24.79
CA ALA A 106 -11.55 -1.31 25.53
C ALA A 106 -10.34 -1.91 24.80
N LEU A 107 -10.41 -2.08 23.47
CA LEU A 107 -9.27 -2.52 22.65
C LEU A 107 -8.11 -1.53 22.68
N ARG A 108 -8.40 -0.23 22.80
CA ARG A 108 -7.38 0.82 22.86
C ARG A 108 -6.56 0.79 24.15
N LEU A 109 -7.20 0.53 25.28
CA LEU A 109 -6.54 0.54 26.59
C LEU A 109 -5.54 -0.60 26.76
N ARG A 110 -5.65 -1.67 25.95
CA ARG A 110 -4.90 -2.90 26.14
C ARG A 110 -3.44 -2.84 25.63
N PRO A 111 -3.15 -2.36 24.40
CA PRO A 111 -1.77 -2.19 23.93
C PRO A 111 -0.96 -1.16 24.73
N LEU A 112 -1.65 -0.18 25.32
CA LEU A 112 -1.07 0.82 26.22
C LEU A 112 -0.47 0.21 27.50
N LEU A 113 -0.97 -0.96 27.94
CA LEU A 113 -0.41 -1.67 29.10
C LEU A 113 0.90 -2.39 28.75
N GLU A 114 1.04 -2.82 27.49
CA GLU A 114 2.23 -3.51 26.99
C GLU A 114 3.36 -2.54 26.61
N THR A 115 3.02 -1.31 26.20
CA THR A 115 3.99 -0.30 25.75
C THR A 115 4.01 0.91 26.70
N ARG A 116 5.00 0.94 27.60
CA ARG A 116 5.07 1.89 28.74
C ARG A 116 5.09 3.39 28.37
N ASN A 117 5.38 3.74 27.11
CA ASN A 117 5.66 5.13 26.71
C ASN A 117 4.85 5.58 25.47
N TRP A 118 3.66 5.02 25.26
CA TRP A 118 2.86 5.29 24.05
C TRP A 118 2.13 6.64 24.11
N LYS A 119 2.58 7.61 23.31
CA LYS A 119 1.88 8.89 23.09
C LYS A 119 1.59 9.02 21.61
N HIS A 120 0.32 8.92 21.23
CA HIS A 120 -0.12 9.17 19.85
C HIS A 120 -1.21 10.24 19.85
N SER A 121 -1.10 11.20 18.93
CA SER A 121 -2.15 12.18 18.66
C SER A 121 -3.17 11.56 17.70
N ARG A 122 -4.46 11.71 18.00
CA ARG A 122 -5.52 11.24 17.09
C ARG A 122 -5.71 12.28 15.99
N PRO A 123 -5.65 11.89 14.71
CA PRO A 123 -5.96 12.79 13.60
C PRO A 123 -7.43 13.24 13.66
N GLN A 124 -7.71 14.40 13.07
CA GLN A 124 -9.05 15.01 13.06
C GLN A 124 -10.08 14.17 12.30
N LEU A 125 -9.62 13.42 11.30
CA LEU A 125 -10.39 12.47 10.52
C LEU A 125 -9.80 11.07 10.69
N CYS A 126 -10.67 10.07 10.78
CA CYS A 126 -10.22 8.69 10.78
C CYS A 126 -9.94 8.19 9.35
N PRO A 127 -8.85 7.43 9.12
CA PRO A 127 -8.50 6.91 7.79
C PRO A 127 -9.54 5.97 7.18
N LEU A 128 -10.31 5.23 7.99
CA LEU A 128 -11.19 4.15 7.48
C LEU A 128 -12.59 4.63 7.07
N TRP A 129 -13.12 5.65 7.72
CA TRP A 129 -14.50 6.12 7.54
C TRP A 129 -14.59 7.62 7.26
N ARG A 130 -13.45 8.33 7.20
CA ARG A 130 -13.31 9.77 6.88
C ARG A 130 -14.29 10.71 7.63
N THR A 131 -14.79 10.30 8.77
CA THR A 131 -15.57 11.16 9.66
C THR A 131 -14.70 11.59 10.84
N SER A 132 -15.09 12.70 11.46
CA SER A 132 -14.43 13.17 12.65
C SER A 132 -14.76 12.26 13.83
N SER A 133 -13.77 12.00 14.69
CA SER A 133 -13.87 11.12 15.87
C SER A 133 -14.83 11.64 16.97
N LYS A 134 -15.72 12.59 16.65
CA LYS A 134 -16.54 13.37 17.59
C LYS A 134 -18.01 12.93 17.62
N MET A 135 -18.29 11.69 17.24
CA MET A 135 -19.61 11.05 17.38
C MET A 135 -19.57 10.02 18.49
#